data_AF-A0A815RW95-F1
#
_entry.id   AF-A0A815RW95-F1
#
_cell.length_a   1.000
_cell.length_b   1.000
_cell.length_c   1.000
_cell.angle_alpha   90.00
_cell.angle_beta   90.00
_cell.angle_gamma   90.00
#
_symmetry.space_group_name_H-M   'P 1'
#
loop_
_entity.id
_entity.type
_entity.pdbx_description
1 polymer ?
#
loop_
_entity_poly.entity_id
_entity_poly.type
_entity_poly.pdbx_seq_one_letter_code
_entity_poly.pdbx_strand_id
1 'polypeptide(L)'
;MRTRKQSRVLYYLINGNERLSHLTTELAFLIGEHKHKIIVYFQSNIDEDTEHILSACERRDIQRSRKYLEDLVRKENITLCHSRERSLEQVLDFFH
;
A
#
# COMPACT_ATOMS: atom_id res chain seq x y z
N MET A 1 -10.81 29.14 -12.79
CA MET A 1 -10.47 28.35 -11.58
C MET A 1 -10.55 26.88 -11.96
N ARG A 2 -9.40 26.23 -12.24
CA ARG A 2 -9.37 24.81 -12.66
C ARG A 2 -9.73 23.96 -11.44
N THR A 3 -10.91 23.33 -11.46
CA THR A 3 -11.29 22.25 -10.54
C THR A 3 -10.28 21.12 -10.70
N ARG A 4 -9.22 21.10 -9.88
CA ARG A 4 -8.46 19.87 -9.65
C ARG A 4 -9.45 18.92 -8.97
N LYS A 5 -10.00 17.97 -9.72
CA LYS A 5 -10.79 16.88 -9.12
C LYS A 5 -9.85 16.12 -8.19
N GLN A 6 -9.93 16.41 -6.90
CA GLN A 6 -9.25 15.64 -5.88
C GLN A 6 -9.91 14.25 -5.86
N SER A 7 -9.11 13.20 -5.99
CA SER A 7 -9.58 11.82 -5.99
C SER A 7 -10.26 11.54 -4.65
N ARG A 8 -11.47 10.97 -4.65
CA ARG A 8 -12.15 10.57 -3.39
C ARG A 8 -11.61 9.25 -2.84
N VAL A 9 -11.02 8.43 -3.71
CA VAL A 9 -10.43 7.13 -3.40
C VAL A 9 -9.00 7.09 -3.90
N LEU A 10 -8.12 6.53 -3.08
CA LEU A 10 -6.75 6.20 -3.44
C LEU A 10 -6.56 4.70 -3.32
N TYR A 11 -6.05 4.09 -4.38
CA TYR A 11 -5.80 2.66 -4.46
C TYR A 11 -4.29 2.42 -4.62
N TYR A 12 -3.70 1.78 -3.60
CA TYR A 12 -2.28 1.43 -3.60
C TYR A 12 -2.10 -0.05 -3.96
N LEU A 13 -1.27 -0.31 -4.96
CA LEU A 13 -0.88 -1.65 -5.41
C LEU A 13 0.57 -1.89 -5.00
N ILE A 14 0.79 -2.79 -4.03
CA ILE A 14 2.12 -2.97 -3.45
C ILE A 14 2.57 -4.41 -3.64
N ASN A 15 3.52 -4.60 -4.55
CA ASN A 15 4.06 -5.90 -4.91
C ASN A 15 5.21 -6.32 -3.99
N GLY A 16 5.69 -7.57 -4.13
CA GLY A 16 6.67 -8.17 -3.22
C GLY A 16 8.01 -7.44 -3.10
N ASN A 17 8.47 -6.80 -4.18
CA ASN A 17 9.85 -6.29 -4.28
C ASN A 17 9.99 -4.77 -4.14
N GLU A 18 8.88 -4.07 -3.89
CA GLU A 18 8.89 -2.61 -3.81
C GLU A 18 9.52 -2.12 -2.49
N ARG A 19 10.37 -1.10 -2.57
CA ARG A 19 10.86 -0.38 -1.39
C ARG A 19 9.79 0.60 -0.93
N LEU A 20 9.32 0.43 0.31
CA LEU A 20 8.10 1.10 0.77
C LEU A 20 8.35 2.36 1.60
N SER A 21 9.58 2.83 1.76
CA SER A 21 9.90 3.98 2.62
C SER A 21 9.19 5.26 2.19
N HIS A 22 9.22 5.59 0.90
CA HIS A 22 8.49 6.73 0.34
C HIS A 22 6.98 6.53 0.46
N LEU A 23 6.49 5.35 0.04
CA LEU A 23 5.06 5.04 0.03
C LEU A 23 4.46 5.10 1.44
N THR A 24 5.17 4.61 2.46
CA THR A 24 4.73 4.68 3.85
C THR A 24 4.61 6.13 4.33
N THR A 25 5.55 6.99 3.93
CA THR A 25 5.53 8.42 4.28
C THR A 25 4.35 9.14 3.61
N GLU A 26 4.16 8.88 2.31
CA GLU A 26 3.05 9.43 1.54
C GLU A 26 1.70 8.98 2.11
N LEU A 27 1.57 7.69 2.42
CA LEU A 27 0.36 7.12 3.00
C LEU A 27 0.06 7.77 4.35
N ALA A 28 1.05 7.90 5.23
CA ALA A 28 0.88 8.57 6.52
C ALA A 28 0.40 10.02 6.39
N PHE A 29 0.92 10.77 5.41
CA PHE A 29 0.44 12.12 5.11
C PHE A 29 -1.03 12.13 4.66
N LEU A 30 -1.39 11.26 3.72
CA LEU A 30 -2.74 11.20 3.16
C LEU A 30 -3.80 10.71 4.16
N ILE A 31 -3.41 9.81 5.06
CA ILE A 31 -4.23 9.40 6.21
C ILE A 31 -4.55 10.62 7.06
N GLY A 32 -3.53 11.41 7.42
CA GLY A 32 -3.68 12.61 8.24
C GLY A 32 -4.49 13.73 7.57
N GLU A 33 -4.58 13.75 6.24
CA GLU A 33 -5.47 14.70 5.56
C GLU A 33 -6.96 14.37 5.74
N HIS A 34 -7.32 13.11 6.03
CA HIS A 34 -8.71 12.65 6.18
C HIS A 34 -9.65 12.99 5.00
N LYS A 35 -9.10 13.19 3.80
CA LYS A 35 -9.86 13.57 2.58
C LYS A 35 -10.15 12.39 1.65
N HIS A 36 -9.50 11.26 1.87
CA HIS A 36 -9.45 10.14 0.95
C HIS A 36 -9.89 8.85 1.63
N LYS A 37 -10.72 8.05 0.97
CA LYS A 37 -10.86 6.62 1.30
C LYS A 37 -9.66 5.89 0.68
N ILE A 38 -8.92 5.19 1.51
CA ILE A 38 -7.68 4.51 1.08
C ILE A 38 -7.96 3.00 1.05
N ILE A 39 -7.55 2.36 -0.04
CA ILE A 39 -7.57 0.90 -0.21
C ILE A 39 -6.15 0.47 -0.58
N VAL A 40 -5.63 -0.54 0.11
CA VAL A 40 -4.27 -1.05 -0.12
C VAL A 40 -4.35 -2.52 -0.51
N TYR A 41 -3.92 -2.84 -1.73
CA TYR A 41 -3.50 -4.18 -2.09
C TYR A 41 -2.05 -4.37 -1.66
N PHE A 42 -1.80 -5.45 -0.91
CA PHE A 42 -0.50 -5.74 -0.34
C PHE A 42 -0.15 -7.22 -0.46
N GLN A 43 0.82 -7.50 -1.32
CA GLN A 43 1.38 -8.84 -1.45
C GLN A 43 2.37 -9.10 -0.30
N SER A 44 1.99 -9.79 0.77
CA SER A 44 2.84 -9.87 1.96
C SER A 44 4.21 -10.52 1.73
N ASN A 45 4.31 -11.44 0.77
CA ASN A 45 5.55 -12.14 0.43
C ASN A 45 6.39 -11.35 -0.57
N ILE A 46 7.71 -11.32 -0.34
CA ILE A 46 8.71 -10.87 -1.31
C ILE A 46 8.83 -11.97 -2.36
N ASP A 47 8.94 -11.61 -3.64
CA ASP A 47 9.02 -12.63 -4.69
C ASP A 47 10.32 -13.44 -4.55
N GLU A 48 10.21 -14.77 -4.66
CA GLU A 48 11.33 -15.70 -4.45
C GLU A 48 12.46 -15.50 -5.46
N ASP A 49 12.13 -15.03 -6.67
CA ASP A 49 13.10 -14.71 -7.74
C ASP A 49 14.11 -13.62 -7.36
N THR A 50 13.89 -12.91 -6.25
CA THR A 50 14.81 -11.87 -5.76
C THR A 50 15.88 -12.38 -4.80
N GLU A 51 15.87 -13.67 -4.42
CA GLU A 51 16.85 -14.24 -3.49
C GLU A 51 18.30 -14.12 -3.95
N HIS A 52 18.51 -14.11 -5.26
CA HIS A 52 19.85 -13.98 -5.85
C HIS A 52 20.26 -12.52 -6.13
N ILE A 53 19.35 -11.57 -5.95
CA ILE A 53 19.53 -10.16 -6.33
C ILE A 53 19.70 -9.28 -5.08
N LEU A 54 18.97 -9.60 -4.01
CA LEU A 54 18.96 -8.79 -2.79
C LEU A 54 19.97 -9.32 -1.77
N SER A 55 20.77 -8.41 -1.22
CA SER A 55 21.58 -8.75 -0.05
C SER A 55 20.70 -9.05 1.17
N ALA A 56 21.22 -9.82 2.13
CA ALA A 56 20.54 -10.09 3.40
C ALA A 56 20.18 -8.81 4.19
N CYS A 57 20.94 -7.72 3.99
CA CYS A 57 20.63 -6.43 4.58
C CYS A 57 19.38 -5.81 3.92
N GLU A 58 19.35 -5.76 2.60
CA GLU A 58 18.22 -5.21 1.84
C GLU A 58 16.93 -6.01 2.05
N ARG A 59 17.02 -7.34 2.09
CA ARG A 59 15.86 -8.19 2.39
C ARG A 59 15.25 -7.85 3.75
N ARG A 60 16.08 -7.66 4.79
CA ARG A 60 15.60 -7.25 6.12
C ARG A 60 14.98 -5.86 6.13
N ASP A 61 15.54 -4.93 5.36
CA ASP A 61 14.99 -3.58 5.23
C ASP A 61 13.62 -3.58 4.54
N ILE A 62 13.48 -4.33 3.44
CA ILE A 62 12.20 -4.53 2.75
C ILE A 62 11.19 -5.16 3.71
N GLN A 63 11.53 -6.26 4.38
CA GLN A 63 10.65 -6.92 5.36
C GLN A 63 10.22 -5.97 6.48
N ARG A 64 11.12 -5.12 6.98
CA ARG A 64 10.79 -4.12 8.01
C ARG A 64 9.82 -3.07 7.47
N SER A 65 10.07 -2.53 6.28
CA SER A 65 9.19 -1.53 5.67
C SER A 65 7.79 -2.09 5.41
N ARG A 66 7.70 -3.35 4.98
CA ARG A 66 6.46 -4.12 4.82
C ARG A 66 5.67 -4.21 6.11
N LYS A 67 6.34 -4.58 7.20
CA LYS A 67 5.72 -4.67 8.52
C LYS A 67 5.20 -3.31 9.00
N TYR A 68 5.98 -2.24 8.83
CA TYR A 68 5.54 -0.90 9.20
C TYR A 68 4.31 -0.43 8.43
N LEU A 69 4.23 -0.75 7.13
CA LEU A 69 3.05 -0.45 6.34
C LEU A 69 1.83 -1.24 6.84
N GLU A 70 1.95 -2.55 7.05
CA GLU A 70 0.84 -3.36 7.59
C GLU A 70 0.35 -2.81 8.94
N ASP A 71 1.27 -2.45 9.84
CA ASP A 71 0.95 -1.89 11.15
C ASP A 71 0.25 -0.53 11.03
N LEU A 72 0.72 0.35 10.14
CA LEU A 72 0.09 1.65 9.87
C LEU A 72 -1.34 1.47 9.34
N VAL A 73 -1.51 0.62 8.32
CA VAL A 73 -2.81 0.36 7.69
C VAL A 73 -3.80 -0.21 8.70
N ARG A 74 -3.37 -1.16 9.54
CA ARG A 74 -4.21 -1.74 10.60
C ARG A 74 -4.58 -0.71 11.66
N LYS A 75 -3.62 0.08 12.14
CA LYS A 75 -3.84 1.07 13.21
C LYS A 75 -4.85 2.14 12.79
N GLU A 76 -4.81 2.53 11.52
CA GLU A 76 -5.67 3.57 10.97
C GLU A 76 -6.97 3.01 10.35
N ASN A 77 -7.26 1.73 10.58
CA ASN A 77 -8.44 1.00 10.07
C ASN A 77 -8.65 1.14 8.55
N ILE A 78 -7.55 1.13 7.80
CA ILE A 78 -7.56 1.21 6.34
C ILE A 78 -7.81 -0.17 5.74
N THR A 79 -8.55 -0.23 4.63
CA THR A 79 -8.83 -1.49 3.95
C THR A 79 -7.54 -2.10 3.38
N LEU A 80 -7.10 -3.21 3.96
CA LEU A 80 -5.97 -4.03 3.49
C LEU A 80 -6.47 -5.28 2.78
N CYS A 81 -5.98 -5.54 1.58
CA CYS A 81 -6.32 -6.71 0.78
C CYS A 81 -5.05 -7.45 0.34
N HIS A 82 -5.03 -8.77 0.51
CA HIS A 82 -3.92 -9.61 0.09
C HIS A 82 -4.17 -10.35 -1.24
N SER A 83 -5.40 -10.30 -1.75
CA SER A 83 -5.75 -10.75 -3.10
C SER A 83 -6.02 -9.54 -3.97
N ARG A 84 -5.49 -9.58 -5.20
CA ARG A 84 -5.61 -8.51 -6.19
C ARG A 84 -7.04 -8.42 -6.74
N GLU A 85 -7.70 -9.56 -6.87
CA GLU A 85 -9.08 -9.67 -7.31
C GLU A 85 -9.99 -9.01 -6.29
N ARG A 86 -9.85 -9.40 -5.02
CA ARG A 86 -10.63 -8.85 -3.91
C ARG A 86 -10.40 -7.35 -3.72
N SER A 87 -9.17 -6.87 -3.88
CA SER A 87 -8.87 -5.44 -3.76
C SER A 87 -9.51 -4.63 -4.89
N LEU A 88 -9.58 -5.19 -6.10
CA LEU A 88 -10.24 -4.54 -7.23
C LEU A 88 -11.76 -4.49 -7.03
N GLU A 89 -12.38 -5.58 -6.56
CA GLU A 89 -13.80 -5.60 -6.21
C GLU A 89 -14.15 -4.49 -5.21
N GLN A 90 -13.36 -4.31 -4.15
CA GLN A 90 -13.55 -3.24 -3.17
C GLN A 90 -13.46 -1.82 -3.76
N VAL A 91 -12.62 -1.64 -4.78
CA VAL A 91 -12.51 -0.36 -5.50
C VAL A 91 -13.75 -0.14 -6.36
N LEU A 92 -14.24 -1.18 -7.05
CA LEU A 92 -15.43 -1.11 -7.90
C LEU A 92 -16.70 -0.87 -7.08
N ASP A 93 -16.84 -1.52 -5.91
CA ASP A 93 -17.95 -1.32 -4.97
C ASP A 93 -18.09 0.14 -4.50
N PHE A 94 -17.03 0.95 -4.59
CA PHE A 94 -17.11 2.37 -4.28
C PHE A 94 -17.75 3.21 -5.41
N PHE A 95 -17.61 2.77 -6.66
CA PHE A 95 -18.13 3.51 -7.82
C PHE A 95 -19.60 3.22 -8.11
N HIS A 96 -20.16 2.19 -7.48
CA HIS A 96 -21.58 1.83 -7.53
C HIS A 96 -22.36 2.45 -6.37
#